data_AF-A0A7Z9WK83-F1
#
_entry.id   AF-A0A7Z9WK83-F1
#
_cell.length_a   1.000
_cell.length_b   1.000
_cell.length_c   1.000
_cell.angle_alpha   90.00
_cell.angle_beta   90.00
_cell.angle_gamma   90.00
#
_symmetry.space_group_name_H-M   'P 1'
#
loop_
_entity.id
_entity.type
_entity.pdbx_description
1 polymer ?
#
loop_
_entity_poly.entity_id
_entity_poly.type
_entity_poly.pdbx_seq_one_letter_code
_entity_poly.pdbx_strand_id
1 'polypeptide(L)'
;MARFRRKGNAPGEPLSSIPITLRERGVITIPGELRKRYDLRPGDVLRIIDLGEGCFVIAPGVSRFDHWARRFREEMEREGVSLEGLLEGLEEERQRYYEEHYAGKV
;
A
#
# COMPACT_ATOMS: atom_id res chain seq x y z
N MET A 1 11.66 -37.88 6.38
CA MET A 1 12.65 -36.81 6.14
C MET A 1 12.05 -35.47 6.52
N ALA A 2 12.76 -34.72 7.38
CA ALA A 2 12.24 -33.59 8.13
C ALA A 2 12.22 -32.27 7.32
N ARG A 3 11.29 -31.40 7.72
CA ARG A 3 11.00 -30.06 7.20
C ARG A 3 12.22 -29.16 7.24
N PHE A 4 12.39 -28.30 6.23
CA PHE A 4 13.16 -27.06 6.37
C PHE A 4 12.27 -25.86 6.08
N ARG A 5 11.75 -25.28 7.17
CA ARG A 5 11.05 -24.00 7.21
C ARG A 5 12.12 -22.91 7.18
N ARG A 6 12.28 -22.17 6.08
CA ARG A 6 13.05 -20.91 6.14
C ARG A 6 12.16 -19.76 6.58
N LYS A 7 12.66 -19.11 7.62
CA LYS A 7 12.09 -18.06 8.44
C LYS A 7 12.62 -16.73 7.92
N GLY A 8 11.73 -15.75 7.79
CA GLY A 8 12.02 -14.33 7.69
C GLY A 8 12.53 -13.89 6.32
N ASN A 9 12.03 -12.76 5.84
CA ASN A 9 12.82 -11.97 4.93
C ASN A 9 12.72 -10.50 5.36
N ALA A 10 13.85 -9.98 5.84
CA ALA A 10 14.09 -8.60 6.24
C ALA A 10 14.51 -7.78 5.00
N PRO A 11 14.56 -6.44 5.07
CA PRO A 11 14.91 -5.62 3.91
C PRO A 11 16.37 -5.90 3.46
N GLY A 12 16.55 -6.44 2.25
CA GLY A 12 17.87 -6.70 1.65
C GLY A 12 18.12 -8.07 1.00
N GLU A 13 17.14 -8.98 0.89
CA GLU A 13 17.35 -10.26 0.18
C GLU A 13 17.29 -10.14 -1.36
N PRO A 14 18.00 -11.01 -2.11
CA PRO A 14 18.34 -10.80 -3.52
C PRO A 14 17.17 -10.98 -4.48
N LEU A 15 17.31 -10.32 -5.64
CA LEU A 15 16.41 -10.37 -6.80
C LEU A 15 16.22 -11.81 -7.28
N SER A 16 15.15 -12.47 -6.84
CA SER A 16 14.70 -13.73 -7.43
C SER A 16 14.13 -13.43 -8.82
N SER A 17 14.82 -13.89 -9.87
CA SER A 17 14.28 -13.82 -11.23
C SER A 17 13.21 -14.91 -11.42
N ILE A 18 12.00 -14.51 -11.81
CA ILE A 18 10.91 -15.42 -12.15
C ILE A 18 10.69 -15.29 -13.67
N PRO A 19 10.95 -16.34 -14.47
CA PRO A 19 10.69 -16.26 -15.90
C PRO A 19 9.18 -16.12 -16.13
N ILE A 20 8.80 -15.11 -16.91
CA ILE A 20 7.43 -14.87 -17.36
C ILE A 20 7.40 -14.84 -18.89
N THR A 21 6.24 -15.15 -19.46
CA THR A 21 6.05 -15.16 -20.91
C THR A 21 5.10 -14.04 -21.32
N LEU A 22 5.52 -13.24 -22.31
CA LEU A 22 4.65 -12.29 -22.98
C LEU A 22 3.64 -13.05 -23.84
N ARG A 23 2.35 -12.82 -23.60
CA ARG A 23 1.28 -13.35 -24.43
C ARG A 23 0.93 -12.35 -25.54
N GLU A 24 -0.02 -12.73 -26.39
CA GLU A 24 -0.53 -11.85 -27.44
C GLU A 24 -0.93 -10.49 -26.87
N ARG A 25 -0.78 -9.44 -27.69
CA ARG A 25 -1.14 -8.06 -27.35
C ARG A 25 -0.45 -7.51 -26.09
N GLY A 26 0.70 -8.05 -25.71
CA GLY A 26 1.51 -7.53 -24.61
C GLY A 26 1.03 -7.96 -23.22
N VAL A 27 0.16 -8.97 -23.11
CA VAL A 27 -0.36 -9.43 -21.81
C VAL A 27 0.72 -10.20 -21.05
N ILE A 28 1.02 -9.74 -19.83
CA ILE A 28 1.88 -10.43 -18.86
C ILE A 28 1.07 -10.80 -17.62
N THR A 29 1.32 -11.98 -17.06
CA THR A 29 0.68 -12.41 -15.81
C THR A 29 1.64 -12.18 -14.64
N ILE A 30 1.21 -11.41 -13.64
CA ILE A 30 1.99 -11.22 -12.42
C ILE A 30 1.82 -12.46 -11.52
N PRO A 31 2.92 -13.16 -11.17
CA PRO A 31 2.90 -14.31 -10.28
C PRO A 31 2.18 -14.02 -8.96
N GLY A 32 1.46 -15.01 -8.44
CA GLY A 32 0.67 -14.85 -7.22
C GLY A 32 1.48 -14.42 -6.00
N GLU A 33 2.74 -14.83 -5.90
CA GLU A 33 3.66 -14.43 -4.83
C GLU A 33 3.98 -12.92 -4.87
N LEU A 34 4.22 -12.37 -6.07
CA LEU A 34 4.45 -10.93 -6.25
C LEU A 34 3.16 -10.14 -5.98
N ARG A 35 2.01 -10.62 -6.46
CA ARG A 35 0.72 -9.97 -6.16
C ARG A 35 0.47 -9.85 -4.66
N LYS A 36 0.72 -10.92 -3.89
CA LYS A 36 0.57 -10.90 -2.42
C LYS A 36 1.59 -9.97 -1.76
N ARG A 37 2.86 -10.04 -2.16
CA ARG A 37 3.94 -9.24 -1.59
C ARG A 37 3.70 -7.74 -1.73
N TYR A 38 3.13 -7.33 -2.85
CA TYR A 38 2.88 -5.92 -3.17
C TYR A 38 1.41 -5.50 -3.06
N ASP A 39 0.54 -6.33 -2.45
CA ASP A 39 -0.93 -6.10 -2.33
C ASP A 39 -1.59 -5.66 -3.66
N LEU A 40 -1.18 -6.29 -4.77
CA LEU A 40 -1.72 -5.98 -6.10
C LEU A 40 -3.08 -6.65 -6.29
N ARG A 41 -4.09 -5.84 -6.60
CA ARG A 41 -5.48 -6.24 -6.80
C ARG A 41 -5.90 -6.01 -8.26
N PRO A 42 -6.90 -6.76 -8.77
CA PRO A 42 -7.49 -6.46 -10.07
C PRO A 42 -7.98 -5.00 -10.12
N GLY A 43 -7.65 -4.28 -11.19
CA GLY A 43 -7.98 -2.86 -11.35
C GLY A 43 -6.89 -1.90 -10.87
N ASP A 44 -5.85 -2.37 -10.17
CA ASP A 44 -4.72 -1.51 -9.81
C ASP A 44 -4.00 -1.00 -11.06
N VAL A 45 -3.73 0.30 -11.08
CA VAL A 45 -2.93 0.92 -12.13
C VAL A 45 -1.46 0.63 -11.83
N LEU A 46 -0.72 0.14 -12.83
CA LEU A 46 0.73 -0.04 -12.79
C LEU A 46 1.40 0.91 -13.79
N ARG A 47 2.62 1.31 -13.48
CA ARG A 47 3.47 2.11 -14.37
C ARG A 47 4.68 1.29 -14.81
N ILE A 48 5.01 1.42 -16.09
CA ILE A 48 6.27 0.95 -16.64
C ILE A 48 7.20 2.16 -16.69
N ILE A 49 8.37 2.03 -16.07
CA ILE A 49 9.45 3.02 -16.09
C ILE A 49 10.58 2.40 -16.91
N ASP A 50 10.86 3.00 -18.06
CA ASP A 50 12.00 2.61 -18.89
C ASP A 50 13.29 3.17 -18.27
N LEU A 51 14.23 2.29 -17.97
CA LEU A 51 15.56 2.67 -17.46
C LEU A 51 16.62 2.68 -18.58
N GLY A 52 16.24 2.38 -19.82
CA GLY A 52 17.15 2.17 -20.94
C GLY A 52 17.75 0.77 -20.96
N GLU A 53 18.49 0.48 -22.02
CA GLU A 53 19.29 -0.75 -22.17
C GLU A 53 18.48 -2.06 -22.01
N GLY A 54 17.19 -2.03 -22.36
CA GLY A 54 16.30 -3.19 -22.25
C GLY A 54 15.83 -3.48 -20.82
N CYS A 55 16.09 -2.59 -19.87
CA CYS A 55 15.61 -2.69 -18.50
C CYS A 55 14.41 -1.79 -18.28
N PHE A 56 13.32 -2.35 -17.75
CA PHE A 56 12.18 -1.59 -17.31
C PHE A 56 11.73 -2.06 -15.93
N VAL A 57 11.23 -1.10 -15.14
CA VAL A 57 10.65 -1.35 -13.82
C VAL A 57 9.15 -1.24 -13.93
N ILE A 58 8.45 -2.26 -13.42
CA ILE A 58 7.01 -2.20 -13.18
C ILE A 58 6.82 -1.81 -11.72
N ALA A 59 6.20 -0.66 -11.50
CA ALA A 59 5.86 -0.17 -10.18
C ALA A 59 4.35 0.05 -10.06
N PRO A 60 3.75 -0.09 -8.87
CA PRO A 60 2.40 0.40 -8.62
C PRO A 60 2.30 1.87 -9.06
N GLY A 61 1.29 2.16 -9.89
CA GLY A 61 0.99 3.50 -10.39
C GLY A 61 0.24 4.37 -9.40
N VAL A 62 -0.22 3.79 -8.30
CA VAL A 62 -0.97 4.46 -7.25
C VAL A 62 -0.08 5.40 -6.45
N SER A 63 -0.54 6.64 -6.32
CA SER A 63 -0.17 7.50 -5.20
C SER A 63 -0.29 6.67 -3.93
N ARG A 64 0.75 6.65 -3.07
CA ARG A 64 0.70 5.96 -1.76
C ARG A 64 -0.62 6.24 -1.03
N PHE A 65 -1.21 7.42 -1.27
CA PHE A 65 -2.51 7.84 -0.78
C PHE A 65 -3.67 6.87 -1.04
N ASP A 66 -3.84 6.28 -2.23
CA ASP A 66 -5.00 5.42 -2.52
C ASP A 66 -4.92 4.09 -1.74
N HIS A 67 -3.71 3.54 -1.64
CA HIS A 67 -3.45 2.39 -0.78
C HIS A 67 -3.76 2.72 0.68
N TRP A 68 -3.25 3.86 1.18
CA TRP A 68 -3.51 4.29 2.55
C TRP A 68 -4.98 4.61 2.81
N ALA A 69 -5.68 5.26 1.87
CA ALA A 69 -7.10 5.59 1.98
C ALA A 69 -7.96 4.32 2.05
N ARG A 70 -7.61 3.29 1.28
CA ARG A 70 -8.25 1.97 1.36
C ARG A 70 -7.98 1.30 2.71
N ARG A 71 -6.72 1.26 3.15
CA ARG A 71 -6.35 0.69 4.46
C ARG A 71 -7.03 1.44 5.61
N PHE A 72 -7.11 2.76 5.51
CA PHE A 72 -7.80 3.63 6.47
C PHE A 72 -9.29 3.32 6.54
N ARG A 73 -9.95 3.14 5.39
CA ARG A 73 -11.36 2.74 5.32
C ARG A 73 -11.61 1.36 5.91
N GLU A 74 -10.76 0.38 5.55
CA GLU A 74 -10.83 -0.98 6.12
C GLU A 74 -10.71 -0.94 7.66
N GLU A 75 -9.89 -0.04 8.19
CA GLU A 75 -9.70 0.17 9.63
C GLU A 75 -10.90 0.86 10.30
N MET A 76 -11.44 1.91 9.68
CA MET A 76 -12.66 2.59 10.15
C MET A 76 -13.86 1.63 10.23
N GLU A 77 -14.04 0.78 9.21
CA GLU A 77 -15.11 -0.22 9.20
C GLU A 77 -14.92 -1.25 10.34
N ARG A 78 -13.68 -1.66 10.60
CA ARG A 78 -13.34 -2.61 11.68
C ARG A 78 -13.66 -2.05 13.07
N GLU A 79 -13.39 -0.77 13.28
CA GLU A 79 -13.66 -0.06 14.55
C GLU A 79 -15.11 0.47 14.62
N GLY A 80 -15.91 0.28 13.57
CA GLY A 80 -17.29 0.78 13.52
C GLY A 80 -17.41 2.31 13.49
N VAL A 81 -16.36 3.00 13.04
CA VAL A 81 -16.29 4.46 13.00
C VAL A 81 -16.78 4.96 11.64
N SER A 82 -17.79 5.83 11.65
CA SER A 82 -18.23 6.52 10.43
C SER A 82 -17.32 7.71 10.10
N LEU A 83 -17.35 8.18 8.86
CA LEU A 83 -16.62 9.38 8.46
C LEU A 83 -17.11 10.61 9.24
N GLU A 84 -18.41 10.72 9.42
CA GLU A 84 -19.04 11.80 10.18
C GLU A 84 -18.53 11.80 11.63
N GLY A 85 -18.54 10.65 12.30
CA GLY A 85 -18.07 10.54 13.69
C GLY A 85 -16.57 10.80 13.84
N LEU A 86 -15.76 10.41 12.85
CA LEU A 86 -14.34 10.75 12.82
C LEU A 86 -14.11 12.27 12.71
N LEU A 87 -14.86 12.95 11.84
CA LEU A 87 -14.75 14.40 11.63
C LEU A 87 -15.26 15.18 12.84
N GLU A 88 -16.34 14.73 13.48
CA GLU A 88 -16.84 15.30 14.74
C GLU A 88 -15.78 15.19 15.85
N GLY A 89 -15.21 14.01 16.07
CA GLY A 89 -14.14 13.82 17.06
C GLY A 89 -12.90 14.67 16.78
N LEU A 90 -12.54 14.87 15.51
CA LEU A 90 -11.42 15.76 15.14
C LEU A 90 -11.69 17.23 15.52
N GLU A 91 -12.92 17.69 15.38
CA GLU A 91 -13.32 19.05 15.78
C GLU A 91 -13.24 19.22 17.29
N GLU A 92 -13.71 18.24 18.06
CA GLU A 92 -13.62 18.24 19.53
C GLU A 92 -12.18 18.26 20.04
N GLU A 93 -11.29 17.45 19.43
CA GLU A 93 -9.87 17.44 19.78
C GLU A 93 -9.19 18.76 19.40
N ARG A 94 -9.56 19.36 18.27
CA ARG A 94 -9.05 20.67 17.87
C ARG A 94 -9.45 21.77 18.86
N GLN A 95 -10.69 21.74 19.35
CA GLN A 95 -11.18 22.67 20.35
C GLN A 95 -10.44 22.50 21.69
N ARG A 96 -10.30 21.27 22.17
CA ARG A 96 -9.51 20.96 23.39
C ARG A 96 -8.07 21.43 23.27
N TYR A 97 -7.41 21.11 22.15
CA TYR A 97 -6.05 21.54 21.89
C TYR A 97 -5.91 23.07 21.92
N TYR A 98 -6.88 23.79 21.34
CA TYR A 98 -6.91 25.25 21.35
C TYR A 98 -7.07 25.83 22.76
N GLU A 99 -7.98 25.26 23.56
CA GLU A 99 -8.20 25.66 24.95
C GLU A 99 -6.95 25.43 25.81
N GLU A 100 -6.29 24.29 25.64
CA GLU A 100 -5.09 23.92 26.39
C GLU A 100 -3.86 24.76 26.02
N HIS A 101 -3.68 25.11 24.75
CA HIS A 101 -2.45 25.72 24.26
C HIS A 101 -2.54 27.23 23.97
N TYR A 102 -3.76 27.76 23.80
CA TYR A 102 -3.98 29.13 23.34
C TYR A 102 -4.95 29.95 24.20
N ALA A 103 -5.87 29.37 24.97
CA ALA A 103 -6.86 30.13 25.75
C ALA A 103 -6.28 30.89 26.96
N GLY A 104 -4.99 30.77 27.26
CA GLY A 104 -4.28 31.55 28.28
C GLY A 104 -3.48 32.76 27.76
N LYS A 105 -3.54 33.08 26.46
CA LYS A 105 -2.88 34.27 25.88
C LYS A 105 -3.90 35.31 25.43
N VAL A 106 -4.55 35.96 26.39
CA VAL A 106 -5.21 37.26 26.20
C VAL A 106 -4.91 38.13 27.41
#